data_AF-A0A7V7T2Z8-F1
#
_entry.id   AF-A0A7V7T2Z8-F1
#
_cell.length_a   1.000
_cell.length_b   1.000
_cell.length_c   1.000
_cell.angle_alpha   90.00
_cell.angle_beta   90.00
_cell.angle_gamma   90.00
#
_symmetry.space_group_name_H-M   'P 1'
#
loop_
_entity.id
_entity.type
_entity.pdbx_description
1 polymer ?
#
loop_
_entity_poly.entity_id
_entity_poly.type
_entity_poly.pdbx_seq_one_letter_code
_entity_poly.pdbx_strand_id
1 'polypeptide(L)'
;MELAYARMCHRNGSLSQQPRSYHNEFHCNDLCDHLIECHSQFADFFPAVHWALLSYFAVCHDLMQDLPGHHRDQRLVGANEAASFKEAQEIMDLIAADQSAGDLFQPAQLLLLKTMIEGSTFGRHGDNKRYFFQGNIAKHLLKNIPLNCEADRQLVYLACDIDTANVSMPFNDYARSAIRVYDELKAHRLIKVSARMFFSDEQINYFFNQQQFNSTPAMDLFLPRKLNNAPLLKKTVAAVNSLPADADCDTVKHKFISTAENLMTAL
;
A
#
# COMPACT_ATOMS: atom_id res chain seq x y z
N MET A 1 -17.89 -3.95 5.99
CA MET A 1 -16.88 -4.24 4.94
C MET A 1 -17.49 -4.18 3.55
N GLU A 2 -18.61 -4.86 3.29
CA GLU A 2 -19.27 -4.89 1.96
C GLU A 2 -19.55 -3.51 1.36
N LEU A 3 -20.08 -2.56 2.15
CA LEU A 3 -20.33 -1.20 1.66
C LEU A 3 -19.04 -0.49 1.22
N ALA A 4 -17.95 -0.64 1.98
CA ALA A 4 -16.66 -0.05 1.61
C ALA A 4 -16.11 -0.68 0.32
N TYR A 5 -16.18 -2.01 0.21
CA TYR A 5 -15.79 -2.73 -0.99
C TYR A 5 -16.59 -2.30 -2.23
N ALA A 6 -17.92 -2.17 -2.09
CA ALA A 6 -18.78 -1.70 -3.17
C ALA A 6 -18.43 -0.26 -3.60
N ARG A 7 -18.12 0.62 -2.64
CA ARG A 7 -17.66 1.99 -2.94
C ARG A 7 -16.30 1.99 -3.64
N MET A 8 -15.38 1.12 -3.25
CA MET A 8 -14.11 0.92 -3.95
C MET A 8 -14.34 0.51 -5.41
N CYS A 9 -15.15 -0.53 -5.64
CA CYS A 9 -15.51 -1.01 -6.98
C CYS A 9 -16.10 0.11 -7.85
N HIS A 10 -17.05 0.87 -7.30
CA HIS A 10 -17.76 1.93 -8.01
C HIS A 10 -16.88 3.16 -8.29
N ARG A 11 -16.01 3.55 -7.36
CA ARG A 11 -15.22 4.79 -7.50
C ARG A 11 -13.92 4.56 -8.25
N ASN A 12 -13.19 3.52 -7.87
CA ASN A 12 -11.83 3.26 -8.33
C ASN A 12 -11.72 1.98 -9.15
N GLY A 13 -12.70 1.08 -9.04
CA GLY A 13 -12.62 -0.27 -9.55
C GLY A 13 -13.27 -0.54 -10.89
N SER A 14 -13.55 -1.81 -11.15
CA SER A 14 -14.15 -2.30 -12.40
C SER A 14 -15.52 -1.70 -12.75
N LEU A 15 -16.22 -1.12 -11.77
CA LEU A 15 -17.51 -0.46 -11.97
C LEU A 15 -17.38 1.06 -12.13
N SER A 16 -16.16 1.60 -12.05
CA SER A 16 -15.90 3.03 -12.26
C SER A 16 -15.96 3.40 -13.74
N GLN A 17 -16.38 4.64 -14.01
CA GLN A 17 -16.27 5.24 -15.34
C GLN A 17 -14.81 5.52 -15.73
N GLN A 18 -13.91 5.60 -14.74
CA GLN A 18 -12.47 5.79 -14.91
C GLN A 18 -11.73 4.83 -13.98
N PRO A 19 -11.70 3.52 -14.32
CA PRO A 19 -11.10 2.51 -13.47
C PRO A 19 -9.61 2.76 -13.27
N ARG A 20 -9.15 2.61 -12.03
CA ARG A 20 -7.75 2.67 -11.66
C ARG A 20 -7.05 1.37 -11.97
N SER A 21 -5.80 1.47 -12.40
CA SER A 21 -5.00 0.28 -12.70
C SER A 21 -4.47 -0.41 -11.44
N TYR A 22 -4.24 0.32 -10.33
CA TYR A 22 -3.66 -0.24 -9.10
C TYR A 22 -4.58 -0.09 -7.88
N HIS A 23 -4.90 1.14 -7.44
CA HIS A 23 -5.66 1.38 -6.22
C HIS A 23 -7.16 1.12 -6.46
N ASN A 24 -7.55 -0.16 -6.53
CA ASN A 24 -8.90 -0.64 -6.84
C ASN A 24 -9.28 -1.86 -5.96
N GLU A 25 -10.40 -2.51 -6.24
CA GLU A 25 -10.90 -3.65 -5.47
C GLU A 25 -9.98 -4.89 -5.51
N PHE A 26 -9.15 -5.03 -6.54
CA PHE A 26 -8.16 -6.11 -6.60
C PHE A 26 -7.00 -5.86 -5.63
N HIS A 27 -6.58 -4.60 -5.43
CA HIS A 27 -5.63 -4.24 -4.37
C HIS A 27 -6.21 -4.56 -2.98
N CYS A 28 -7.49 -4.29 -2.75
CA CYS A 28 -8.16 -4.73 -1.52
C CYS A 28 -8.09 -6.26 -1.32
N ASN A 29 -8.28 -7.04 -2.40
CA ASN A 29 -8.17 -8.50 -2.33
C ASN A 29 -6.74 -8.94 -2.00
N ASP A 30 -5.73 -8.34 -2.64
CA ASP A 30 -4.31 -8.62 -2.36
C ASP A 30 -4.00 -8.39 -0.86
N LEU A 31 -4.49 -7.30 -0.27
CA LEU A 31 -4.31 -7.01 1.16
C LEU A 31 -5.04 -8.01 2.06
N CYS A 32 -6.26 -8.42 1.69
CA CYS A 32 -7.00 -9.44 2.42
C CYS A 32 -6.29 -10.81 2.37
N ASP A 33 -5.71 -11.19 1.24
CA ASP A 33 -4.95 -12.43 1.09
C ASP A 33 -3.68 -12.42 1.97
N HIS A 34 -2.95 -11.29 2.00
CA HIS A 34 -1.84 -11.10 2.94
C HIS A 34 -2.29 -11.21 4.40
N LEU A 35 -3.46 -10.65 4.75
CA LEU A 35 -4.02 -10.75 6.10
C LEU A 35 -4.41 -12.18 6.48
N ILE A 36 -5.00 -12.95 5.55
CA ILE A 36 -5.33 -14.36 5.77
C ILE A 36 -4.05 -15.16 6.05
N GLU A 37 -3.00 -14.92 5.27
CA GLU A 37 -1.70 -15.56 5.50
C GLU A 37 -1.12 -15.18 6.88
N CYS A 38 -1.11 -13.89 7.22
CA CYS A 38 -0.67 -13.43 8.55
C CYS A 38 -1.48 -14.09 9.66
N HIS A 39 -2.81 -14.09 9.57
CA HIS A 39 -3.67 -14.70 10.57
C HIS A 39 -3.42 -16.20 10.71
N SER A 40 -3.14 -16.92 9.61
CA SER A 40 -2.90 -18.37 9.65
C SER A 40 -1.69 -18.77 10.51
N GLN A 41 -0.70 -17.89 10.67
CA GLN A 41 0.53 -18.14 11.44
C GLN A 41 0.60 -17.35 12.75
N PHE A 42 -0.13 -16.23 12.83
CA PHE A 42 -0.06 -15.28 13.95
C PHE A 42 -1.42 -15.00 14.58
N ALA A 43 -2.41 -15.89 14.46
CA ALA A 43 -3.78 -15.69 14.98
C ALA A 43 -3.79 -15.16 16.42
N ASP A 44 -2.97 -15.73 17.30
CA ASP A 44 -2.89 -15.37 18.73
C ASP A 44 -2.11 -14.07 19.02
N PHE A 45 -1.47 -13.47 18.01
CA PHE A 45 -0.69 -12.24 18.16
C PHE A 45 -1.58 -11.01 18.41
N PHE A 46 -2.82 -11.05 17.91
CA PHE A 46 -3.80 -9.99 18.11
C PHE A 46 -5.16 -10.56 18.52
N PRO A 47 -5.95 -9.83 19.34
CA PRO A 47 -7.34 -10.22 19.58
C PRO A 47 -8.17 -10.10 18.29
N ALA A 48 -9.29 -10.83 18.23
CA ALA A 48 -10.17 -10.87 17.05
C ALA A 48 -10.62 -9.48 16.55
N VAL A 49 -10.82 -8.52 17.46
CA VAL A 49 -11.20 -7.14 17.12
C VAL A 49 -10.12 -6.43 16.29
N HIS A 50 -8.84 -6.70 16.52
CA HIS A 50 -7.74 -6.10 15.77
C HIS A 50 -7.62 -6.72 14.37
N TRP A 51 -7.84 -8.03 14.23
CA TRP A 51 -7.94 -8.69 12.92
C TRP A 51 -9.13 -8.17 12.10
N ALA A 52 -10.27 -7.94 12.75
CA ALA A 52 -11.41 -7.30 12.11
C ALA A 52 -11.11 -5.85 11.70
N LEU A 53 -10.36 -5.10 12.51
CA LEU A 53 -9.94 -3.74 12.18
C LEU A 53 -8.96 -3.68 11.00
N LEU A 54 -8.00 -4.61 10.93
CA LEU A 54 -7.10 -4.78 9.78
C LEU A 54 -7.86 -5.12 8.50
N SER A 55 -8.84 -6.01 8.60
CA SER A 55 -9.71 -6.35 7.46
C SER A 55 -10.52 -5.14 6.99
N TYR A 56 -10.96 -4.30 7.92
CA TYR A 56 -11.64 -3.05 7.58
C TYR A 56 -10.69 -2.02 6.97
N PHE A 57 -9.45 -1.91 7.47
CA PHE A 57 -8.39 -1.09 6.86
C PHE A 57 -8.15 -1.50 5.39
N ALA A 58 -8.01 -2.79 5.10
CA ALA A 58 -7.71 -3.31 3.76
C ALA A 58 -8.71 -2.81 2.70
N VAL A 59 -10.00 -2.73 3.06
CA VAL A 59 -11.07 -2.28 2.15
C VAL A 59 -11.36 -0.78 2.19
N CYS A 60 -10.73 -0.03 3.11
CA CYS A 60 -11.05 1.37 3.36
C CYS A 60 -9.91 2.36 3.08
N HIS A 61 -8.64 1.94 3.21
CA HIS A 61 -7.51 2.87 3.22
C HIS A 61 -7.38 3.70 1.93
N ASP A 62 -7.81 3.15 0.79
CA ASP A 62 -7.76 3.78 -0.53
C ASP A 62 -9.13 4.24 -1.06
N LEU A 63 -10.17 4.31 -0.23
CA LEU A 63 -11.52 4.71 -0.68
C LEU A 63 -11.49 6.02 -1.48
N MET A 64 -10.65 6.97 -1.09
CA MET A 64 -10.49 8.27 -1.74
C MET A 64 -9.12 8.37 -2.41
N GLN A 65 -9.12 8.68 -3.71
CA GLN A 65 -7.92 8.90 -4.51
C GLN A 65 -8.07 10.16 -5.37
N ASP A 66 -6.95 10.66 -5.90
CA ASP A 66 -6.84 11.87 -6.73
C ASP A 66 -7.14 13.21 -6.04
N LEU A 67 -7.10 13.25 -4.72
CA LEU A 67 -7.28 14.52 -4.02
C LEU A 67 -6.01 15.37 -4.18
N PRO A 68 -6.16 16.69 -4.42
CA PRO A 68 -5.02 17.58 -4.61
C PRO A 68 -4.12 17.56 -3.36
N GLY A 69 -2.83 17.25 -3.55
CA GLY A 69 -1.84 17.10 -2.48
C GLY A 69 -1.46 18.40 -1.73
N HIS A 70 -2.17 19.50 -1.96
CA HIS A 70 -1.86 20.80 -1.37
C HIS A 70 -2.95 21.25 -0.39
N HIS A 71 -2.94 20.66 0.80
CA HIS A 71 -3.44 21.41 1.95
C HIS A 71 -2.39 22.49 2.29
N ARG A 72 -2.87 23.74 2.34
CA ARG A 72 -2.14 24.91 2.90
C ARG A 72 -1.71 24.67 4.35
N ASP A 73 -2.37 23.73 5.03
CA ASP A 73 -2.00 23.22 6.35
C ASP A 73 -0.81 22.25 6.22
N GLN A 74 0.27 22.50 6.95
CA GLN A 74 1.56 21.78 6.94
C GLN A 74 1.51 20.31 7.45
N ARG A 75 0.39 19.59 7.30
CA ARG A 75 0.16 18.22 7.79
C ARG A 75 1.05 17.17 7.08
N LEU A 76 1.57 16.18 7.82
CA LEU A 76 2.36 15.09 7.21
C LEU A 76 1.49 14.06 6.48
N VAL A 77 0.24 13.92 6.91
CA VAL A 77 -0.77 13.01 6.35
C VAL A 77 -1.20 13.50 4.95
N GLY A 78 -1.33 12.57 4.02
CA GLY A 78 -1.80 12.84 2.66
C GLY A 78 -3.31 13.14 2.60
N ALA A 79 -3.72 13.87 1.56
CA ALA A 79 -5.12 14.25 1.39
C ALA A 79 -6.02 13.05 1.13
N ASN A 80 -5.52 12.05 0.38
CA ASN A 80 -6.23 10.81 0.08
C ASN A 80 -6.51 10.03 1.37
N GLU A 81 -5.47 9.77 2.17
CA GLU A 81 -5.56 9.00 3.41
C GLU A 81 -6.50 9.68 4.43
N ALA A 82 -6.39 11.00 4.59
CA ALA A 82 -7.27 11.75 5.48
C ALA A 82 -8.75 11.66 5.05
N ALA A 83 -9.03 11.69 3.75
CA ALA A 83 -10.38 11.58 3.22
C ALA A 83 -10.91 10.13 3.26
N SER A 84 -10.06 9.15 2.97
CA SER A 84 -10.37 7.72 3.10
C SER A 84 -10.75 7.37 4.53
N PHE A 85 -10.02 7.88 5.53
CA PHE A 85 -10.39 7.69 6.93
C PHE A 85 -11.75 8.32 7.25
N LYS A 86 -12.00 9.56 6.79
CA LYS A 86 -13.30 10.21 7.01
C LYS A 86 -14.44 9.38 6.44
N GLU A 87 -14.29 8.86 5.22
CA GLU A 87 -15.30 8.00 4.61
C GLU A 87 -15.46 6.66 5.34
N ALA A 88 -14.36 6.06 5.80
CA ALA A 88 -14.40 4.85 6.61
C ALA A 88 -15.16 5.07 7.94
N GLN A 89 -15.00 6.25 8.56
CA GLN A 89 -15.76 6.63 9.75
C GLN A 89 -17.25 6.83 9.43
N GLU A 90 -17.59 7.51 8.33
CA GLU A 90 -18.99 7.69 7.92
C GLU A 90 -19.70 6.35 7.66
N ILE A 91 -19.01 5.38 7.06
CA ILE A 91 -19.53 4.01 6.87
C ILE A 91 -19.74 3.32 8.22
N MET A 92 -18.83 3.50 9.17
CA MET A 92 -18.98 2.98 10.53
C MET A 92 -20.19 3.61 11.24
N ASP A 93 -20.36 4.93 11.16
CA ASP A 93 -21.46 5.64 11.82
C ASP A 93 -22.84 5.20 11.29
N LEU A 94 -22.94 4.88 9.99
CA LEU A 94 -24.17 4.33 9.40
C LEU A 94 -24.56 2.97 10.01
N ILE A 95 -23.58 2.16 10.40
CA ILE A 95 -23.80 0.82 10.98
C ILE A 95 -24.01 0.93 12.49
N ALA A 96 -23.28 1.82 13.17
CA ALA A 96 -23.38 2.02 14.62
C ALA A 96 -24.76 2.52 15.07
N ALA A 97 -25.49 3.21 14.17
CA ALA A 97 -26.87 3.64 14.40
C ALA A 97 -27.86 2.47 14.62
N ASP A 98 -27.48 1.23 14.27
CA ASP A 98 -28.31 0.02 14.39
C ASP A 98 -28.18 -0.71 15.76
N GLN A 99 -27.76 0.00 16.81
CA GLN A 99 -27.70 -0.42 18.23
C GLN A 99 -26.88 -1.68 18.59
N SER A 100 -26.31 -2.42 17.64
CA SER A 100 -25.37 -3.52 17.90
C SER A 100 -23.91 -3.10 17.70
N ALA A 101 -23.55 -1.87 18.06
CA ALA A 101 -22.20 -1.35 17.89
C ALA A 101 -21.23 -2.10 18.81
N GLY A 102 -20.64 -3.19 18.29
CA GLY A 102 -19.65 -4.00 18.98
C GLY A 102 -18.33 -3.25 19.25
N ASP A 103 -17.35 -3.98 19.77
CA ASP A 103 -16.06 -3.41 20.22
C ASP A 103 -15.29 -2.62 19.14
N LEU A 104 -15.61 -2.80 17.86
CA LEU A 104 -15.03 -2.08 16.72
C LEU A 104 -15.31 -0.56 16.73
N PHE A 105 -16.37 -0.10 17.38
CA PHE A 105 -16.79 1.31 17.37
C PHE A 105 -16.27 2.10 18.58
N GLN A 106 -15.43 1.50 19.40
CA GLN A 106 -14.83 2.18 20.55
C GLN A 106 -13.87 3.28 20.09
N PRO A 107 -13.78 4.44 20.80
CA PRO A 107 -12.90 5.53 20.43
C PRO A 107 -11.43 5.12 20.23
N ALA A 108 -10.97 4.13 21.00
CA ALA A 108 -9.63 3.57 20.85
C ALA A 108 -9.44 2.86 19.49
N GLN A 109 -10.41 2.08 19.04
CA GLN A 109 -10.36 1.39 17.75
C GLN A 109 -10.46 2.36 16.57
N LEU A 110 -11.26 3.41 16.71
CA LEU A 110 -11.32 4.47 15.72
C LEU A 110 -9.99 5.23 15.61
N LEU A 111 -9.31 5.49 16.74
CA LEU A 111 -7.97 6.08 16.73
C LEU A 111 -6.94 5.17 16.07
N LEU A 112 -7.01 3.86 16.32
CA LEU A 112 -6.14 2.87 15.66
C LEU A 112 -6.39 2.85 14.15
N LEU A 113 -7.65 2.75 13.72
CA LEU A 113 -8.02 2.79 12.30
C LEU A 113 -7.52 4.07 11.62
N LYS A 114 -7.74 5.22 12.26
CA LYS A 114 -7.22 6.50 11.78
C LYS A 114 -5.71 6.44 11.61
N THR A 115 -5.01 5.95 12.62
CA THR A 115 -3.54 5.89 12.61
C THR A 115 -3.02 4.93 11.54
N MET A 116 -3.72 3.82 11.27
CA MET A 116 -3.41 2.89 10.18
C MET A 116 -3.56 3.56 8.81
N ILE A 117 -4.72 4.16 8.53
CA ILE A 117 -5.00 4.81 7.23
C ILE A 117 -4.10 6.03 7.03
N GLU A 118 -4.00 6.92 8.01
CA GLU A 118 -3.09 8.07 7.89
C GLU A 118 -1.63 7.60 7.80
N GLY A 119 -1.28 6.53 8.51
CA GLY A 119 0.04 5.89 8.53
C GLY A 119 0.51 5.38 7.18
N SER A 120 -0.41 4.92 6.32
CA SER A 120 -0.08 4.44 4.97
C SER A 120 0.30 5.56 4.00
N THR A 121 0.19 6.84 4.38
CA THR A 121 0.68 7.96 3.55
C THR A 121 2.13 7.71 3.17
N PHE A 122 2.38 7.55 1.86
CA PHE A 122 3.68 7.17 1.35
C PHE A 122 4.43 8.39 0.79
N GLY A 123 5.63 8.64 1.31
CA GLY A 123 6.45 9.79 0.94
C GLY A 123 7.75 9.41 0.26
N ARG A 124 8.19 10.26 -0.67
CA ARG A 124 9.53 10.23 -1.27
C ARG A 124 10.36 11.38 -0.69
N HIS A 125 11.54 11.06 -0.17
CA HIS A 125 12.46 12.08 0.29
C HIS A 125 12.87 12.97 -0.89
N GLY A 126 12.61 14.28 -0.77
CA GLY A 126 13.02 15.28 -1.78
C GLY A 126 11.90 15.89 -2.61
N ASP A 127 10.68 15.35 -2.62
CA ASP A 127 9.56 15.91 -3.42
C ASP A 127 9.04 17.24 -2.88
N ASN A 128 9.36 17.57 -1.63
CA ASN A 128 9.21 18.89 -1.02
C ASN A 128 10.06 18.88 0.26
N LYS A 129 10.55 20.04 0.72
CA LYS A 129 11.21 20.21 2.04
C LYS A 129 10.37 19.70 3.25
N ARG A 130 9.14 19.23 3.01
CA ARG A 130 8.12 18.71 3.93
C ARG A 130 8.23 17.20 4.18
N TYR A 131 8.63 16.40 3.18
CA TYR A 131 8.77 14.95 3.31
C TYR A 131 10.22 14.59 3.60
N PHE A 132 10.58 14.65 4.89
CA PHE A 132 11.91 14.27 5.37
C PHE A 132 12.08 12.76 5.55
N PHE A 133 11.00 11.99 5.43
CA PHE A 133 10.97 10.53 5.56
C PHE A 133 10.91 9.83 4.19
N GLN A 134 11.20 8.52 4.19
CA GLN A 134 11.07 7.63 3.05
C GLN A 134 10.15 6.48 3.45
N GLY A 135 9.22 6.12 2.57
CA GLY A 135 8.23 5.08 2.87
C GLY A 135 6.97 5.63 3.52
N ASN A 136 6.24 4.76 4.22
CA ASN A 136 5.03 5.14 4.95
C ASN A 136 5.35 5.97 6.22
N ILE A 137 4.40 6.77 6.70
CA ILE A 137 4.61 7.66 7.87
C ILE A 137 4.35 7.02 9.22
N ALA A 138 3.99 5.73 9.28
CA ALA A 138 3.56 5.08 10.51
C ALA A 138 4.54 5.31 11.69
N LYS A 139 5.84 5.11 11.47
CA LYS A 139 6.89 5.37 12.48
C LYS A 139 6.91 6.81 13.00
N HIS A 140 6.58 7.79 12.15
CA HIS A 140 6.56 9.19 12.52
C HIS A 140 5.29 9.57 13.27
N LEU A 141 4.13 9.04 12.85
CA LEU A 141 2.86 9.24 13.56
C LEU A 141 2.93 8.64 14.96
N LEU A 142 3.42 7.40 15.08
CA LEU A 142 3.49 6.67 16.35
C LEU A 142 4.41 7.29 17.40
N LYS A 143 5.32 8.20 17.02
CA LYS A 143 6.13 8.98 17.98
C LYS A 143 5.29 10.01 18.75
N ASN A 144 4.23 10.51 18.13
CA ASN A 144 3.43 11.63 18.65
C ASN A 144 2.02 11.21 19.06
N ILE A 145 1.61 9.97 18.76
CA ILE A 145 0.31 9.42 19.15
C ILE A 145 0.48 8.59 20.43
N PRO A 146 -0.30 8.86 21.48
CA PRO A 146 -0.27 8.11 22.73
C PRO A 146 -0.98 6.76 22.54
N LEU A 147 -0.38 5.83 21.79
CA LEU A 147 -0.79 4.43 21.83
C LEU A 147 -0.23 3.79 23.09
N ASN A 148 -1.13 3.17 23.87
CA ASN A 148 -0.89 2.77 25.25
C ASN A 148 -0.11 1.46 25.38
N CYS A 149 -0.02 0.65 24.32
CA CYS A 149 0.69 -0.62 24.36
C CYS A 149 1.45 -0.95 23.07
N GLU A 150 2.39 -1.89 23.15
CA GLU A 150 3.17 -2.33 21.99
C GLU A 150 2.30 -3.05 20.95
N ALA A 151 1.26 -3.79 21.38
CA ALA A 151 0.36 -4.47 20.47
C ALA A 151 -0.35 -3.49 19.51
N ASP A 152 -0.76 -2.33 20.00
CA ASP A 152 -1.37 -1.27 19.18
C ASP A 152 -0.39 -0.70 18.15
N ARG A 153 0.89 -0.59 18.51
CA ARG A 153 1.95 -0.14 17.57
C ARG A 153 2.19 -1.20 16.50
N GLN A 154 2.27 -2.46 16.90
CA GLN A 154 2.41 -3.59 15.98
C GLN A 154 1.23 -3.68 15.01
N LEU A 155 0.02 -3.39 15.48
CA LEU A 155 -1.18 -3.34 14.63
C LEU A 155 -1.05 -2.28 13.54
N VAL A 156 -0.65 -1.06 13.92
CA VAL A 156 -0.45 0.05 12.98
C VAL A 156 0.66 -0.27 11.96
N TYR A 157 1.76 -0.84 12.44
CA TYR A 157 2.83 -1.29 11.55
C TYR A 157 2.36 -2.36 10.58
N LEU A 158 1.61 -3.37 11.05
CA LEU A 158 1.15 -4.45 10.20
C LEU A 158 0.25 -3.95 9.07
N ALA A 159 -0.65 -3.01 9.36
CA ALA A 159 -1.50 -2.40 8.32
C ALA A 159 -0.66 -1.75 7.20
N CYS A 160 0.33 -0.94 7.57
CA CYS A 160 1.18 -0.23 6.59
C CYS A 160 2.18 -1.16 5.88
N ASP A 161 2.59 -2.22 6.56
CA ASP A 161 3.46 -3.26 6.00
C ASP A 161 2.71 -4.08 4.94
N ILE A 162 1.45 -4.46 5.22
CA ILE A 162 0.61 -5.25 4.31
C ILE A 162 0.24 -4.48 3.03
N ASP A 163 -0.02 -3.18 3.15
CA ASP A 163 -0.25 -2.30 1.99
C ASP A 163 0.93 -2.29 0.99
N THR A 164 2.15 -2.48 1.50
CA THR A 164 3.38 -2.48 0.69
C THR A 164 4.06 -3.85 0.62
N ALA A 165 3.32 -4.92 0.92
CA ALA A 165 3.84 -6.30 0.90
C ALA A 165 3.98 -6.87 -0.51
N ASN A 166 3.55 -6.14 -1.56
CA ASN A 166 3.71 -6.51 -2.96
C ASN A 166 5.17 -6.84 -3.34
N VAL A 167 6.17 -6.23 -2.68
CA VAL A 167 7.61 -6.54 -2.87
C VAL A 167 7.98 -7.99 -2.50
N SER A 168 7.12 -8.68 -1.75
CA SER A 168 7.29 -10.04 -1.24
C SER A 168 6.45 -11.08 -1.97
N MET A 169 5.64 -10.67 -2.94
CA MET A 169 4.89 -11.58 -3.81
C MET A 169 5.83 -12.39 -4.71
N PRO A 170 5.35 -13.46 -5.39
CA PRO A 170 6.08 -14.04 -6.50
C PRO A 170 6.57 -12.95 -7.47
N PHE A 171 7.82 -13.04 -7.92
CA PHE A 171 8.49 -11.91 -8.54
C PHE A 171 7.82 -11.43 -9.84
N ASN A 172 7.19 -12.34 -10.59
CA ASN A 172 6.34 -12.03 -11.74
C ASN A 172 5.12 -11.18 -11.34
N ASP A 173 4.50 -11.45 -10.19
CA ASP A 173 3.34 -10.71 -9.71
C ASP A 173 3.76 -9.33 -9.19
N TYR A 174 4.90 -9.23 -8.51
CA TYR A 174 5.52 -7.94 -8.17
C TYR A 174 5.77 -7.09 -9.43
N ALA A 175 6.32 -7.69 -10.50
CA ALA A 175 6.56 -6.97 -11.75
C ALA A 175 5.26 -6.48 -12.41
N ARG A 176 4.18 -7.28 -12.38
CA ARG A 176 2.85 -6.89 -12.85
C ARG A 176 2.25 -5.77 -12.00
N SER A 177 2.42 -5.84 -10.69
CA SER A 177 2.01 -4.80 -9.74
C SER A 177 2.72 -3.46 -10.06
N ALA A 178 4.03 -3.47 -10.30
CA ALA A 178 4.77 -2.27 -10.70
C ALA A 178 4.26 -1.65 -12.02
N ILE A 179 3.86 -2.48 -12.99
CA ILE A 179 3.23 -2.00 -14.24
C ILE A 179 1.89 -1.33 -13.95
N ARG A 180 1.04 -1.94 -13.12
CA ARG A 180 -0.25 -1.35 -12.71
C ARG A 180 -0.08 0.01 -12.04
N VAL A 181 0.91 0.13 -11.14
CA VAL A 181 1.26 1.42 -10.50
C VAL A 181 1.69 2.45 -11.55
N TYR A 182 2.58 2.08 -12.47
CA TYR A 182 3.03 3.00 -13.52
C TYR A 182 1.89 3.51 -14.40
N ASP A 183 1.04 2.59 -14.86
CA ASP A 183 -0.09 2.90 -15.73
C ASP A 183 -1.08 3.83 -15.02
N GLU A 184 -1.34 3.61 -13.73
CA GLU A 184 -2.18 4.52 -12.95
C GLU A 184 -1.56 5.90 -12.79
N LEU A 185 -0.27 5.98 -12.46
CA LEU A 185 0.42 7.27 -12.33
C LEU A 185 0.38 8.07 -13.65
N LYS A 186 0.49 7.39 -14.79
CA LYS A 186 0.35 8.00 -16.12
C LYS A 186 -1.06 8.48 -16.40
N ALA A 187 -2.08 7.68 -16.06
CA ALA A 187 -3.47 8.00 -16.34
C ALA A 187 -4.01 9.12 -15.44
N HIS A 188 -3.66 9.13 -14.14
CA HIS A 188 -4.31 9.99 -13.15
C HIS A 188 -3.42 11.09 -12.57
N ARG A 189 -2.11 10.85 -12.40
CA ARG A 189 -1.24 11.79 -11.66
C ARG A 189 -0.33 12.64 -12.56
N LEU A 190 -0.46 12.54 -13.89
CA LEU A 190 0.31 13.28 -14.90
C LEU A 190 1.82 13.33 -14.58
N ILE A 191 2.37 12.17 -14.18
CA ILE A 191 3.78 12.08 -13.79
C ILE A 191 4.73 12.40 -14.95
N LYS A 192 5.79 13.14 -14.66
CA LYS A 192 6.88 13.44 -15.61
C LYS A 192 7.93 12.33 -15.71
N VAL A 193 7.89 11.34 -14.82
CA VAL A 193 8.88 10.25 -14.82
C VAL A 193 8.70 9.38 -16.07
N SER A 194 9.81 9.06 -16.74
CA SER A 194 9.81 8.20 -17.92
C SER A 194 9.61 6.74 -17.52
N ALA A 195 9.13 5.89 -18.44
CA ALA A 195 9.01 4.45 -18.19
C ALA A 195 10.36 3.87 -17.76
N ARG A 196 11.43 4.22 -18.48
CA ARG A 196 12.79 3.75 -18.18
C ARG A 196 13.20 4.09 -16.74
N MET A 197 13.08 5.36 -16.33
CA MET A 197 13.43 5.78 -14.97
C MET A 197 12.55 5.10 -13.91
N PHE A 198 11.25 4.94 -14.20
CA PHE A 198 10.32 4.27 -13.28
C PHE A 198 10.67 2.78 -13.09
N PHE A 199 10.95 2.06 -14.18
CA PHE A 199 11.27 0.62 -14.16
C PHE A 199 12.76 0.33 -13.89
N SER A 200 13.58 1.37 -13.67
CA SER A 200 14.98 1.25 -13.22
C SER A 200 15.16 1.80 -11.80
N ASP A 201 15.49 3.08 -11.69
CA ASP A 201 16.02 3.70 -10.48
C ASP A 201 14.92 3.81 -9.41
N GLU A 202 13.68 4.07 -9.83
CA GLU A 202 12.55 4.16 -8.92
C GLU A 202 12.15 2.81 -8.35
N GLN A 203 12.26 1.71 -9.10
CA GLN A 203 12.04 0.38 -8.51
C GLN A 203 13.12 0.03 -7.48
N ILE A 204 14.39 0.34 -7.78
CA ILE A 204 15.48 0.14 -6.81
C ILE A 204 15.23 0.97 -5.55
N ASN A 205 14.88 2.26 -5.72
CA ASN A 205 14.63 3.15 -4.60
C ASN A 205 13.44 2.70 -3.75
N TYR A 206 12.31 2.35 -4.40
CA TYR A 206 11.13 1.83 -3.73
C TYR A 206 11.45 0.56 -2.94
N PHE A 207 12.06 -0.43 -3.59
CA PHE A 207 12.30 -1.74 -3.01
C PHE A 207 13.32 -1.72 -1.87
N PHE A 208 14.46 -1.04 -2.06
CA PHE A 208 15.58 -1.11 -1.12
C PHE A 208 15.57 0.00 -0.07
N ASN A 209 15.06 1.18 -0.38
CA ASN A 209 15.18 2.35 0.51
C ASN A 209 13.85 2.71 1.17
N GLN A 210 12.75 2.73 0.40
CA GLN A 210 11.45 3.22 0.88
C GLN A 210 10.64 2.15 1.60
N GLN A 211 10.51 0.95 1.01
CA GLN A 211 9.73 -0.12 1.60
C GLN A 211 10.54 -0.79 2.73
N GLN A 212 9.95 -0.86 3.92
CA GLN A 212 10.49 -1.57 5.08
C GLN A 212 9.35 -2.23 5.83
N PHE A 213 9.54 -3.48 6.27
CA PHE A 213 8.65 -4.16 7.22
C PHE A 213 9.03 -3.79 8.65
N ASN A 214 8.03 -3.58 9.51
CA ASN A 214 8.20 -3.00 10.84
C ASN A 214 7.50 -3.79 11.94
N SER A 215 6.41 -4.46 11.61
CA SER A 215 5.69 -5.36 12.50
C SER A 215 6.38 -6.72 12.53
N THR A 216 6.33 -7.39 13.68
CA THR A 216 6.88 -8.75 13.84
C THR A 216 6.27 -9.73 12.83
N PRO A 217 4.94 -9.81 12.63
CA PRO A 217 4.36 -10.73 11.66
C PRO A 217 4.86 -10.48 10.22
N ALA A 218 4.97 -9.22 9.80
CA ALA A 218 5.43 -8.90 8.46
C ALA A 218 6.93 -9.16 8.26
N MET A 219 7.75 -8.88 9.27
CA MET A 219 9.18 -9.20 9.23
C MET A 219 9.42 -10.72 9.12
N ASP A 220 8.66 -11.52 9.85
CA ASP A 220 8.84 -12.99 9.82
C ASP A 220 8.34 -13.60 8.50
N LEU A 221 7.22 -13.12 7.97
CA LEU A 221 6.59 -13.68 6.76
C LEU A 221 7.15 -13.13 5.45
N PHE A 222 7.23 -11.81 5.35
CA PHE A 222 7.40 -11.13 4.07
C PHE A 222 8.85 -10.76 3.82
N LEU A 223 9.63 -10.42 4.85
CA LEU A 223 11.03 -10.02 4.66
C LEU A 223 11.88 -11.12 3.96
N PRO A 224 11.81 -12.41 4.33
CA PRO A 224 12.59 -13.44 3.64
C PRO A 224 12.27 -13.50 2.13
N ARG A 225 10.99 -13.35 1.76
CA ARG A 225 10.56 -13.37 0.35
C ARG A 225 11.03 -12.14 -0.40
N LYS A 226 10.94 -10.95 0.21
CA LYS A 226 11.55 -9.73 -0.32
C LYS A 226 13.04 -9.93 -0.58
N LEU A 227 13.77 -10.51 0.37
CA LEU A 227 15.20 -10.76 0.19
C LEU A 227 15.49 -11.74 -0.98
N ASN A 228 14.63 -12.73 -1.21
CA ASN A 228 14.72 -13.62 -2.37
C ASN A 228 14.46 -12.89 -3.70
N ASN A 229 13.55 -11.91 -3.71
CA ASN A 229 13.25 -11.09 -4.88
C ASN A 229 14.34 -10.06 -5.22
N ALA A 230 15.14 -9.63 -4.23
CA ALA A 230 16.17 -8.61 -4.40
C ALA A 230 17.16 -8.85 -5.56
N PRO A 231 17.79 -10.05 -5.72
CA PRO A 231 18.67 -10.31 -6.86
C PRO A 231 17.92 -10.35 -8.21
N LEU A 232 16.65 -10.78 -8.22
CA LEU A 232 15.82 -10.83 -9.43
C LEU A 232 15.47 -9.43 -9.93
N LEU A 233 15.16 -8.51 -9.00
CA LEU A 233 14.93 -7.11 -9.31
C LEU A 233 16.16 -6.46 -9.93
N LYS A 234 17.35 -6.67 -9.35
CA LYS A 234 18.60 -6.13 -9.90
C LYS A 234 18.86 -6.59 -11.33
N LYS A 235 18.63 -7.87 -11.64
CA LYS A 235 18.76 -8.42 -13.00
C LYS A 235 17.74 -7.81 -13.95
N THR A 236 16.49 -7.66 -13.51
CA THR A 236 15.40 -7.08 -14.31
C THR A 236 15.66 -5.61 -14.64
N VAL A 237 16.07 -4.81 -13.65
CA VAL A 237 16.46 -3.41 -13.82
C VAL A 237 17.67 -3.27 -14.75
N ALA A 238 18.69 -4.14 -14.62
CA ALA A 238 19.82 -4.14 -15.53
C ALA A 238 19.40 -4.40 -16.99
N ALA A 239 18.41 -5.27 -17.20
CA ALA A 239 17.88 -5.59 -18.52
C ALA A 239 17.04 -4.44 -19.12
N VAL A 240 16.38 -3.61 -18.30
CA VAL A 240 15.76 -2.36 -18.73
C VAL A 240 16.82 -1.32 -19.09
N ASN A 241 17.88 -1.20 -18.27
CA ASN A 241 18.98 -0.26 -18.50
C ASN A 241 19.82 -0.59 -19.75
N SER A 242 19.78 -1.81 -20.25
CA SER A 242 20.47 -2.17 -21.50
C SER A 242 19.69 -1.80 -22.77
N LEU A 243 18.43 -1.36 -22.66
CA LEU A 243 17.67 -0.85 -23.79
C LEU A 243 18.28 0.46 -24.33
N PRO A 244 18.00 0.82 -25.60
CA PRO A 244 18.28 2.15 -26.13
C PRO A 244 17.65 3.27 -25.27
N ALA A 245 18.29 4.43 -25.21
CA ALA A 245 17.83 5.57 -24.41
C ALA A 245 16.47 6.11 -24.86
N ASP A 246 16.14 5.93 -26.13
CA ASP A 246 14.93 6.34 -26.83
C ASP A 246 13.87 5.23 -26.94
N ALA A 247 14.06 4.10 -26.26
CA ALA A 247 13.07 3.03 -26.21
C ALA A 247 11.72 3.56 -25.69
N ASP A 248 10.65 3.22 -26.39
CA ASP A 248 9.29 3.64 -26.04
C ASP A 248 8.78 2.94 -24.75
N CYS A 249 7.66 3.43 -24.25
CA CYS A 249 7.05 2.94 -23.01
C CYS A 249 6.71 1.45 -23.05
N ASP A 250 6.15 0.96 -24.15
CA ASP A 250 5.69 -0.42 -24.28
C ASP A 250 6.87 -1.38 -24.38
N THR A 251 7.91 -0.99 -25.11
CA THR A 251 9.19 -1.71 -25.16
C THR A 251 9.81 -1.86 -23.77
N VAL A 252 9.84 -0.79 -22.97
CA VAL A 252 10.37 -0.83 -21.60
C VAL A 252 9.51 -1.74 -20.71
N LYS A 253 8.18 -1.59 -20.72
CA LYS A 253 7.27 -2.43 -19.93
C LYS A 253 7.41 -3.90 -20.28
N HIS A 254 7.42 -4.22 -21.58
CA HIS A 254 7.59 -5.58 -22.07
C HIS A 254 8.92 -6.17 -21.63
N LYS A 255 10.02 -5.40 -21.73
CA LYS A 255 11.33 -5.86 -21.28
C LYS A 255 11.36 -6.15 -19.79
N PHE A 256 10.75 -5.29 -18.98
CA PHE A 256 10.65 -5.47 -17.53
C PHE A 256 9.91 -6.76 -17.17
N ILE A 257 8.69 -6.95 -17.68
CA ILE A 257 7.88 -8.14 -17.33
C ILE A 257 8.45 -9.44 -17.91
N SER A 258 8.86 -9.46 -19.17
CA SER A 258 9.40 -10.68 -19.80
C SER A 258 10.69 -11.14 -19.12
N THR A 259 11.54 -10.21 -18.64
CA THR A 259 12.73 -10.57 -17.88
C THR A 259 12.36 -11.16 -16.52
N ALA A 260 11.36 -10.59 -15.82
CA ALA A 260 10.89 -11.13 -14.56
C ALA A 260 10.31 -12.55 -14.71
N GLU A 261 9.51 -12.79 -15.74
CA GLU A 261 8.93 -14.10 -16.05
C GLU A 261 10.00 -15.16 -16.37
N ASN A 262 10.99 -14.80 -17.21
CA ASN A 262 12.08 -15.70 -17.56
C ASN A 262 12.99 -16.06 -16.37
N LEU A 263 13.12 -15.16 -15.39
CA LEU A 263 13.89 -15.43 -14.19
C LEU A 263 13.16 -16.40 -13.25
N MET A 264 11.83 -16.38 -13.25
CA MET A 264 11.02 -17.29 -12.43
C MET A 264 10.96 -18.71 -13.01
N THR A 265 11.02 -18.87 -14.33
CA THR A 265 11.07 -20.21 -14.97
C THR A 265 12.43 -20.89 -14.86
N ALA A 266 13.47 -20.15 -14.47
CA ALA A 266 14.84 -20.64 -14.32
C ALA A 266 15.21 -21.06 -12.88
N LEU A 267 14.28 -20.93 -11.93
CA LEU A 267 14.40 -21.31 -10.51
C LEU A 267 13.69 -22.64 -10.25
#